data_AF-A0A4Y2KSZ1-F1
#
_entry.id   AF-A0A4Y2KSZ1-F1
#
_cell.length_a   1.000
_cell.length_b   1.000
_cell.length_c   1.000
_cell.angle_alpha   90.00
_cell.angle_beta   90.00
_cell.angle_gamma   90.00
#
_symmetry.space_group_name_H-M   'P 1'
#
loop_
_entity.id
_entity.type
_entity.pdbx_description
1 polymer ?
#
loop_
_entity_poly.entity_id
_entity_poly.type
_entity_poly.pdbx_seq_one_letter_code
_entity_poly.pdbx_strand_id
1 'polypeptide(L)'
;MAHPFMHPKTYLSDGKRMNEIIMFELQELVSSLTKVQNQSVESRLFLNITTANIFYQYICSKRFSEDDPTFLKTVHTYDAVFRQLFQGYAIDFMPWLKIFERNASKLRELRDQAREVSKVTEAIFREHTSNPDSPDLIDIYLNYLQENEVAGTSSLTREEVEVIIEDLIGGHSVLGNLWLWGLYFLAANPEVSRNIREEVARVTCGLRAPTYEDKKQMPYTDATAYEILRIVSSPIIPHVATTDTSISGYEVHKNTMVMFNTNDMNMDPQYWHEPLKFNPM
;
A
#
# COMPACT_ATOMS: atom_id res chain seq x y z
N MET A 1 7.56 -28.20 1.29
CA MET A 1 6.40 -27.94 0.40
C MET A 1 5.55 -26.91 1.11
N ALA A 2 5.44 -25.69 0.57
CA ALA A 2 4.55 -24.69 1.17
C ALA A 2 3.09 -25.17 1.01
N HIS A 3 2.30 -25.11 2.08
CA HIS A 3 0.89 -25.48 2.04
C HIS A 3 0.16 -24.61 0.98
N PRO A 4 -0.73 -25.18 0.14
CA PRO A 4 -1.43 -24.45 -0.92
C PRO A 4 -2.21 -23.22 -0.42
N PHE A 5 -2.57 -23.23 0.87
CA PHE A 5 -3.33 -22.18 1.55
C PHE A 5 -2.51 -20.94 1.96
N MET A 6 -1.17 -21.04 1.98
CA MET A 6 -0.31 -19.91 2.36
C MET A 6 0.18 -19.09 1.17
N HIS A 7 -0.12 -19.49 -0.07
CA HIS A 7 0.26 -18.69 -1.22
C HIS A 7 -0.77 -17.53 -1.36
N PRO A 8 -0.35 -16.25 -1.33
CA PRO A 8 -1.26 -15.12 -1.46
C PRO A 8 -2.19 -15.28 -2.66
N LYS A 9 -1.68 -15.76 -3.81
CA LYS A 9 -2.50 -16.01 -5.02
C LYS A 9 -3.67 -16.99 -4.84
N THR A 10 -3.64 -17.91 -3.87
CA THR A 10 -4.74 -18.86 -3.66
C THR A 10 -5.89 -18.20 -2.88
N TYR A 11 -5.58 -17.30 -1.94
CA TYR A 11 -6.56 -16.48 -1.20
C TYR A 11 -7.00 -15.23 -2.02
N LEU A 12 -6.10 -14.67 -2.82
CA LEU A 12 -6.35 -13.59 -3.81
C LEU A 12 -7.22 -14.05 -5.00
N SER A 13 -7.63 -15.32 -5.05
CA SER A 13 -8.54 -15.82 -6.08
C SER A 13 -9.96 -15.24 -5.93
N ASP A 14 -10.28 -14.63 -4.79
CA ASP A 14 -11.55 -13.94 -4.56
C ASP A 14 -11.48 -12.46 -4.96
N GLY A 15 -11.25 -12.21 -6.26
CA GLY A 15 -11.34 -10.87 -6.84
C GLY A 15 -12.73 -10.23 -6.62
N LYS A 16 -13.76 -11.04 -6.35
CA LYS A 16 -15.11 -10.59 -6.04
C LYS A 16 -15.18 -9.93 -4.66
N ARG A 17 -14.69 -10.59 -3.59
CA ARG A 17 -14.62 -9.99 -2.25
C ARG A 17 -13.83 -8.69 -2.24
N MET A 18 -12.67 -8.67 -2.91
CA MET A 18 -11.86 -7.45 -3.00
C MET A 18 -12.64 -6.32 -3.72
N ASN A 19 -13.30 -6.63 -4.84
CA ASN A 19 -14.14 -5.67 -5.54
C ASN A 19 -15.29 -5.16 -4.67
N GLU A 20 -15.97 -6.03 -3.91
CA GLU A 20 -17.06 -5.63 -3.01
C GLU A 20 -16.59 -4.63 -1.93
N ILE A 21 -15.46 -4.93 -1.27
CA ILE A 21 -14.85 -4.04 -0.27
C ILE A 21 -14.47 -2.70 -0.92
N ILE A 22 -13.78 -2.72 -2.06
CA ILE A 22 -13.36 -1.49 -2.76
C ILE A 22 -14.58 -0.66 -3.15
N MET A 23 -15.61 -1.28 -3.75
CA MET A 23 -16.80 -0.55 -4.19
C MET A 23 -17.56 0.07 -3.03
N PHE A 24 -17.65 -0.64 -1.89
CA PHE A 24 -18.26 -0.12 -0.68
C PHE A 24 -17.48 1.11 -0.15
N GLU A 25 -16.16 0.99 0.00
CA GLU A 25 -15.33 2.11 0.48
C GLU A 25 -15.30 3.30 -0.48
N LEU A 26 -15.39 3.06 -1.79
CA LEU A 26 -15.52 4.13 -2.77
C LEU A 26 -16.86 4.87 -2.66
N GLN A 27 -17.96 4.17 -2.36
CA GLN A 27 -19.26 4.81 -2.12
C GLN A 27 -19.23 5.68 -0.87
N GLU A 28 -18.58 5.20 0.20
CA GLU A 28 -18.38 5.95 1.44
C GLU A 28 -17.51 7.19 1.19
N LEU A 29 -16.40 7.04 0.47
CA LEU A 29 -15.53 8.15 0.07
C LEU A 29 -16.30 9.23 -0.70
N VAL A 30 -17.07 8.84 -1.72
CA VAL A 30 -17.88 9.78 -2.51
C VAL A 30 -18.93 10.47 -1.63
N SER A 31 -19.56 9.74 -0.72
CA SER A 31 -20.53 10.28 0.23
C SER A 31 -19.89 11.31 1.15
N SER A 32 -18.71 11.02 1.69
CA SER A 32 -17.97 11.95 2.57
C SER A 32 -17.44 13.17 1.83
N LEU A 33 -16.96 13.02 0.59
CA LEU A 33 -16.60 14.16 -0.27
C LEU A 33 -17.82 15.03 -0.65
N THR A 34 -18.99 14.44 -0.82
CA THR A 34 -20.24 15.17 -1.12
C THR A 34 -20.68 16.05 0.05
N LYS A 35 -20.46 15.62 1.30
CA LYS A 35 -20.77 16.43 2.50
C LYS A 35 -19.99 17.74 2.55
N VAL A 36 -18.78 17.76 1.97
CA VAL A 36 -17.88 18.92 1.93
C VAL A 36 -17.84 19.58 0.56
N GLN A 37 -18.85 19.34 -0.28
CA GLN A 37 -18.93 19.91 -1.62
C GLN A 37 -18.84 21.44 -1.56
N ASN A 38 -18.09 22.03 -2.51
CA ASN A 38 -17.80 23.46 -2.61
C ASN A 38 -16.92 24.03 -1.47
N GLN A 39 -16.31 23.18 -0.65
CA GLN A 39 -15.32 23.59 0.35
C GLN A 39 -13.92 23.16 -0.08
N SER A 40 -12.91 23.97 0.26
CA SER A 40 -11.51 23.58 0.10
C SER A 40 -11.15 22.63 1.24
N VAL A 41 -10.84 21.37 0.92
CA VAL A 41 -10.49 20.34 1.89
C VAL A 41 -9.16 19.68 1.55
N GLU A 42 -8.48 19.16 2.57
CA GLU A 42 -7.31 18.31 2.36
C GLU A 42 -7.74 16.90 1.96
N SER A 43 -7.60 16.56 0.66
CA SER A 43 -8.05 15.27 0.10
C SER A 43 -7.25 14.07 0.59
N ARG A 44 -6.01 14.27 1.06
CA ARG A 44 -5.11 13.20 1.53
C ARG A 44 -5.75 12.36 2.64
N LEU A 45 -6.40 13.01 3.60
CA LEU A 45 -7.00 12.30 4.74
C LEU A 45 -8.12 11.36 4.29
N PHE A 46 -9.01 11.82 3.42
CA PHE A 46 -10.09 11.00 2.86
C PHE A 46 -9.54 9.77 2.13
N LEU A 47 -8.53 9.96 1.28
CA LEU A 47 -7.92 8.86 0.53
C LEU A 47 -7.20 7.86 1.44
N ASN A 48 -6.47 8.33 2.45
CA ASN A 48 -5.77 7.47 3.40
C ASN A 48 -6.75 6.67 4.27
N ILE A 49 -7.86 7.28 4.72
CA ILE A 49 -8.93 6.59 5.46
C ILE A 49 -9.56 5.48 4.62
N THR A 50 -9.99 5.81 3.40
CA THR A 50 -10.62 4.85 2.48
C THR A 50 -9.67 3.70 2.17
N THR A 51 -8.41 4.00 1.81
CA THR A 51 -7.42 2.95 1.53
C THR A 51 -7.10 2.12 2.76
N ALA A 52 -6.97 2.72 3.94
CA ALA A 52 -6.76 1.97 5.19
C ALA A 52 -7.91 1.00 5.45
N ASN A 53 -9.16 1.45 5.35
CA ASN A 53 -10.32 0.59 5.54
C ASN A 53 -10.40 -0.54 4.51
N ILE A 54 -9.99 -0.33 3.25
CA ILE A 54 -9.87 -1.40 2.26
C ILE A 54 -8.88 -2.47 2.74
N PHE A 55 -7.70 -2.06 3.21
CA PHE A 55 -6.66 -2.98 3.69
C PHE A 55 -7.11 -3.73 4.95
N TYR A 56 -7.63 -3.03 5.96
CA TYR A 56 -8.09 -3.65 7.20
C TYR A 56 -9.25 -4.63 6.96
N GLN A 57 -10.18 -4.32 6.05
CA GLN A 57 -11.28 -5.24 5.73
C GLN A 57 -10.81 -6.47 4.95
N TYR A 58 -9.83 -6.27 4.06
CA TYR A 58 -9.31 -7.36 3.25
C TYR A 58 -8.41 -8.30 4.05
N ILE A 59 -7.53 -7.75 4.88
CA ILE A 59 -6.51 -8.50 5.63
C ILE A 59 -7.09 -9.06 6.94
N CYS A 60 -7.87 -8.27 7.67
CA CYS A 60 -8.28 -8.55 9.05
C CYS A 60 -9.80 -8.55 9.25
N SER A 61 -10.59 -8.44 8.17
CA SER A 61 -12.06 -8.31 8.24
C SER A 61 -12.54 -7.19 9.19
N LYS A 62 -11.74 -6.14 9.37
CA LYS A 62 -12.04 -4.99 10.24
C LYS A 62 -12.31 -3.75 9.42
N ARG A 63 -13.36 -3.02 9.79
CA ARG A 63 -13.62 -1.67 9.31
C ARG A 63 -13.74 -0.73 10.49
N PHE A 64 -13.14 0.45 10.36
CA PHE A 64 -13.22 1.50 11.37
C PHE A 64 -14.11 2.63 10.90
N SER A 65 -14.74 3.32 11.86
CA SER A 65 -15.48 4.55 11.58
C SER A 65 -14.51 5.65 11.15
N GLU A 66 -14.93 6.51 10.23
CA GLU A 66 -14.16 7.69 9.80
C GLU A 66 -13.90 8.67 10.95
N ASP A 67 -14.75 8.65 11.98
CA ASP A 67 -14.65 9.50 13.17
C ASP A 67 -13.91 8.82 14.35
N ASP A 68 -13.43 7.58 14.20
CA ASP A 68 -12.71 6.88 15.27
C ASP A 68 -11.34 7.53 15.51
N PRO A 69 -11.09 8.14 16.69
CA PRO A 69 -9.86 8.85 16.96
C PRO A 69 -8.63 7.94 17.01
N THR A 70 -8.79 6.68 17.40
CA THR A 70 -7.71 5.69 17.44
C THR A 70 -7.32 5.33 16.02
N PHE A 71 -8.30 5.07 15.16
CA PHE A 71 -8.06 4.75 13.75
C PHE A 71 -7.43 5.92 12.99
N LEU A 72 -7.97 7.14 13.16
CA LEU A 72 -7.39 8.34 12.57
C LEU A 72 -5.92 8.54 12.98
N LYS A 73 -5.62 8.37 14.28
CA LYS A 73 -4.23 8.42 14.77
C LYS A 73 -3.36 7.36 14.12
N THR A 74 -3.86 6.14 13.94
CA THR A 74 -3.13 5.04 13.26
C THR A 74 -2.83 5.39 11.81
N VAL A 75 -3.83 5.85 11.04
CA VAL A 75 -3.66 6.26 9.64
C VAL A 75 -2.64 7.39 9.51
N HIS A 76 -2.72 8.41 10.37
CA HIS A 76 -1.74 9.49 10.41
C HIS A 76 -0.34 9.01 10.77
N THR A 77 -0.24 8.04 11.68
CA THR A 77 1.04 7.47 12.10
C THR A 77 1.70 6.70 10.95
N TYR A 78 0.94 5.89 10.20
CA TYR A 78 1.46 5.22 9.01
C TYR A 78 1.99 6.22 7.97
N ASP A 79 1.24 7.28 7.64
CA ASP A 79 1.69 8.32 6.70
C ASP A 79 2.96 9.03 7.21
N ALA A 80 3.03 9.34 8.50
CA ALA A 80 4.20 9.98 9.10
C ALA A 80 5.44 9.08 9.08
N VAL A 81 5.30 7.82 9.50
CA VAL A 81 6.39 6.83 9.49
C VAL A 81 6.85 6.58 8.06
N PHE A 82 5.94 6.34 7.12
CA PHE A 82 6.28 6.07 5.73
C PHE A 82 7.05 7.22 5.07
N ARG A 83 6.72 8.49 5.38
CA ARG A 83 7.50 9.65 4.90
C ARG A 83 8.92 9.71 5.47
N GLN A 84 9.18 9.11 6.63
CA GLN A 84 10.53 9.05 7.21
C GLN A 84 11.29 7.80 6.75
N LEU A 85 10.59 6.74 6.37
CA LEU A 85 11.18 5.58 5.75
C LEU A 85 11.77 5.96 4.37
N PHE A 86 12.85 5.28 3.99
CA PHE A 86 13.50 5.40 2.68
C PHE A 86 14.07 6.79 2.33
N GLN A 87 14.32 7.65 3.34
CA GLN A 87 14.95 8.96 3.12
C GLN A 87 16.47 8.88 2.94
N GLY A 88 17.08 7.72 3.20
CA GLY A 88 18.52 7.50 3.05
C GLY A 88 19.33 8.34 4.04
N TYR A 89 18.92 8.37 5.31
CA TYR A 89 19.62 9.13 6.32
C TYR A 89 21.01 8.55 6.57
N ALA A 90 21.96 9.41 6.96
CA ALA A 90 23.32 9.01 7.25
C ALA A 90 23.41 7.84 8.27
N ILE A 91 22.49 7.81 9.24
CA ILE A 91 22.40 6.77 10.27
C ILE A 91 22.05 5.38 9.72
N ASP A 92 21.39 5.31 8.56
CA ASP A 92 21.00 4.05 7.91
C ASP A 92 22.25 3.32 7.36
N PHE A 93 23.26 4.08 6.93
CA PHE A 93 24.52 3.57 6.39
C PHE A 93 25.67 3.61 7.40
N MET A 94 25.56 4.47 8.41
CA MET A 94 26.58 4.69 9.43
C MET A 94 25.96 4.58 10.83
N PRO A 95 25.63 3.36 11.31
CA PRO A 95 24.93 3.18 12.58
C PRO A 95 25.66 3.76 13.80
N TRP A 96 26.98 3.93 13.72
CA TRP A 96 27.78 4.57 14.78
C TRP A 96 27.43 6.04 15.00
N LEU A 97 26.77 6.71 14.05
CA LEU A 97 26.28 8.08 14.21
C LEU A 97 25.21 8.21 15.29
N LYS A 98 24.56 7.09 15.69
CA LYS A 98 23.60 7.06 16.81
C LYS A 98 24.13 7.66 18.11
N ILE A 99 25.45 7.61 18.33
CA ILE A 99 26.10 8.15 19.54
C ILE A 99 26.12 9.68 19.53
N PHE A 100 26.22 10.30 18.35
CA PHE A 100 26.32 11.75 18.17
C PHE A 100 24.97 12.43 17.96
N GLU A 101 23.93 11.65 17.68
CA GLU A 101 22.65 12.20 17.29
C GLU A 101 21.82 12.71 18.46
N ARG A 102 21.75 14.04 18.55
CA ARG A 102 20.65 14.78 19.18
C ARG A 102 19.28 14.42 18.55
N ASN A 103 19.26 13.87 17.33
CA ASN A 103 18.10 13.29 16.61
C ASN A 103 17.56 11.99 17.22
N ALA A 104 18.21 11.43 18.24
CA ALA A 104 17.65 10.32 18.99
C ALA A 104 16.26 10.65 19.58
N SER A 105 15.88 11.93 19.73
CA SER A 105 14.50 12.30 20.06
C SER A 105 13.50 11.95 18.96
N LYS A 106 13.80 12.24 17.70
CA LYS A 106 12.91 11.98 16.55
C LYS A 106 12.80 10.48 16.23
N LEU A 107 13.92 9.75 16.31
CA LEU A 107 13.87 8.28 16.17
C LEU A 107 13.11 7.61 17.33
N ARG A 108 13.25 8.14 18.55
CA ARG A 108 12.44 7.68 19.70
C ARG A 108 10.96 7.99 19.48
N GLU A 109 10.63 9.19 19.02
CA GLU A 109 9.27 9.59 18.69
C GLU A 109 8.65 8.66 17.63
N LEU A 110 9.35 8.39 16.53
CA LEU A 110 8.87 7.47 15.49
C LEU A 110 8.69 6.04 16.03
N ARG A 111 9.60 5.56 16.86
CA ARG A 111 9.47 4.25 17.51
C ARG A 111 8.28 4.20 18.46
N ASP A 112 8.08 5.26 19.24
CA ASP A 112 6.98 5.34 20.19
C ASP A 112 5.64 5.47 19.46
N GLN A 113 5.59 6.18 18.33
CA GLN A 113 4.46 6.20 17.40
C GLN A 113 4.18 4.83 16.78
N ALA A 114 5.21 4.13 16.29
CA ALA A 114 5.05 2.79 15.72
C ALA A 114 4.48 1.79 16.75
N ARG A 115 4.90 1.89 18.01
CA ARG A 115 4.32 1.08 19.11
C ARG A 115 2.84 1.32 19.34
N GLU A 116 2.33 2.52 19.06
CA GLU A 116 0.89 2.80 19.16
C GLU A 116 0.10 2.08 18.08
N VAL A 117 0.65 1.97 16.87
CA VAL A 117 0.09 1.17 15.79
C VAL A 117 0.09 -0.30 16.18
N SER A 118 1.19 -0.81 16.73
CA SER A 118 1.27 -2.22 17.13
C SER A 118 0.26 -2.61 18.21
N LYS A 119 -0.15 -1.68 19.09
CA LYS A 119 -1.25 -1.94 20.04
C LYS A 119 -2.58 -2.18 19.36
N VAL A 120 -2.86 -1.50 18.23
CA VAL A 120 -4.07 -1.72 17.45
C VAL A 120 -4.03 -3.10 16.80
N THR A 121 -2.89 -3.46 16.21
CA THR A 121 -2.68 -4.82 15.65
C THR A 121 -2.86 -5.89 16.73
N GLU A 122 -2.22 -5.73 17.90
CA GLU A 122 -2.33 -6.67 19.02
C GLU A 122 -3.78 -6.84 19.47
N ALA A 123 -4.55 -5.74 19.56
CA ALA A 123 -5.96 -5.79 19.90
C ALA A 123 -6.78 -6.60 18.88
N ILE A 124 -6.51 -6.40 17.58
CA ILE A 124 -7.15 -7.17 16.50
C ILE A 124 -6.81 -8.65 16.62
N PHE A 125 -5.55 -9.01 16.85
CA PHE A 125 -5.15 -10.41 17.01
C PHE A 125 -5.80 -11.07 18.24
N ARG A 126 -5.90 -10.35 19.37
CA ARG A 126 -6.56 -10.84 20.58
C ARG A 126 -8.04 -11.14 20.33
N GLU A 127 -8.70 -10.31 19.53
CA GLU A 127 -10.09 -10.53 19.13
C GLU A 127 -10.25 -11.80 18.30
N HIS A 128 -9.43 -11.99 17.26
CA HIS A 128 -9.46 -13.19 16.42
C HIS A 128 -9.14 -14.45 17.23
N THR A 129 -8.17 -14.39 18.16
CA THR A 129 -7.87 -15.50 19.08
C THR A 129 -9.08 -15.89 19.94
N SER A 130 -9.95 -14.92 20.26
CA SER A 130 -11.14 -15.15 21.09
C SER A 130 -12.36 -15.59 20.28
N ASN A 131 -12.39 -15.32 18.97
CA ASN A 131 -13.51 -15.60 18.08
C ASN A 131 -13.04 -16.09 16.69
N PRO A 132 -12.69 -17.38 16.55
CA PRO A 132 -12.08 -17.94 15.33
C PRO A 132 -13.08 -18.19 14.17
N ASP A 133 -14.17 -17.43 14.09
CA ASP A 133 -15.30 -17.69 13.20
C ASP A 133 -15.14 -17.11 11.77
N SER A 134 -14.04 -16.41 11.47
CA SER A 134 -13.73 -15.88 10.13
C SER A 134 -12.46 -16.52 9.58
N PRO A 135 -12.33 -16.79 8.27
CA PRO A 135 -11.07 -17.23 7.70
C PRO A 135 -10.38 -16.06 6.99
N ASP A 136 -9.89 -15.04 7.72
CA ASP A 136 -9.04 -14.01 7.12
C ASP A 136 -7.55 -14.28 7.29
N LEU A 137 -6.69 -13.34 6.86
CA LEU A 137 -5.26 -13.59 6.84
C LEU A 137 -4.71 -13.74 8.27
N ILE A 138 -5.29 -13.07 9.26
CA ILE A 138 -4.91 -13.25 10.66
C ILE A 138 -5.26 -14.65 11.11
N ASP A 139 -6.48 -15.13 10.84
CA ASP A 139 -6.91 -16.48 11.23
C ASP A 139 -6.07 -17.57 10.56
N ILE A 140 -5.67 -17.37 9.30
CA ILE A 140 -4.75 -18.26 8.58
C ILE A 140 -3.41 -18.37 9.31
N TYR A 141 -2.83 -17.24 9.71
CA TYR A 141 -1.56 -17.27 10.44
C TYR A 141 -1.69 -17.82 11.86
N LEU A 142 -2.79 -17.52 12.57
CA LEU A 142 -3.05 -18.07 13.90
C LEU A 142 -3.17 -19.61 13.83
N ASN A 143 -3.91 -20.13 12.85
CA ASN A 143 -4.01 -21.58 12.62
C ASN A 143 -2.65 -22.18 12.26
N TYR A 144 -1.87 -21.53 11.40
CA TYR A 144 -0.51 -21.97 11.06
C TYR A 144 0.39 -22.06 12.32
N LEU A 145 0.36 -21.03 13.18
CA LEU A 145 1.15 -21.01 14.40
C LEU A 145 0.74 -22.14 15.34
N GLN A 146 -0.56 -22.37 15.52
CA GLN A 146 -1.08 -23.43 16.38
C GLN A 146 -0.70 -24.83 15.85
N GLU A 147 -0.87 -25.09 14.55
CA GLU A 147 -0.51 -26.38 13.93
C GLU A 147 1.00 -26.68 14.03
N ASN A 148 1.84 -25.67 13.81
CA ASN A 148 3.29 -25.84 13.78
C ASN A 148 3.94 -25.79 15.17
N GLU A 149 3.30 -25.16 16.15
CA GLU A 149 3.69 -25.27 17.56
C GLU A 149 3.50 -26.71 18.06
N VAL A 150 2.36 -27.32 17.75
CA VAL A 150 2.07 -28.73 18.08
C VAL A 150 3.07 -29.68 17.41
N ALA A 151 3.47 -29.38 16.17
CA ALA A 151 4.44 -30.18 15.42
C ALA A 151 5.91 -29.90 15.79
N GLY A 152 6.20 -28.81 16.51
CA GLY A 152 7.57 -28.35 16.80
C GLY A 152 8.35 -27.88 15.56
N THR A 153 7.64 -27.46 14.50
CA THR A 153 8.23 -27.11 13.19
C THR A 153 7.99 -25.66 12.77
N SER A 154 7.50 -24.81 13.68
CA SER A 154 7.17 -23.42 13.31
C SER A 154 8.41 -22.66 12.87
N SER A 155 8.36 -22.11 11.66
CA SER A 155 9.40 -21.22 11.13
C SER A 155 9.10 -19.74 11.42
N LEU A 156 7.94 -19.43 12.00
CA LEU A 156 7.52 -18.06 12.32
C LEU A 156 7.08 -17.97 13.79
N THR A 157 7.41 -16.86 14.45
CA THR A 157 6.85 -16.50 15.76
C THR A 157 5.58 -15.67 15.62
N ARG A 158 4.82 -15.54 16.71
CA ARG A 158 3.63 -14.68 16.74
C ARG A 158 3.97 -13.21 16.47
N GLU A 159 5.09 -12.75 17.02
CA GLU A 159 5.57 -11.38 16.82
C GLU A 159 5.97 -11.13 15.36
N GLU A 160 6.61 -12.11 14.70
CA GLU A 160 6.94 -11.99 13.28
C GLU A 160 5.69 -11.92 12.40
N VAL A 161 4.64 -12.67 12.74
CA VAL A 161 3.34 -12.61 12.07
C VAL A 161 2.67 -11.24 12.26
N GLU A 162 2.67 -10.68 13.48
CA GLU A 162 2.12 -9.34 13.74
C GLU A 162 2.84 -8.28 12.90
N VAL A 163 4.18 -8.36 12.80
CA VAL A 163 4.98 -7.46 11.95
C VAL A 163 4.64 -7.61 10.46
N ILE A 164 4.43 -8.84 9.98
CA ILE A 164 4.00 -9.09 8.59
C ILE A 164 2.65 -8.43 8.30
N ILE A 165 1.69 -8.56 9.22
CA ILE A 165 0.37 -7.94 9.06
C ILE A 165 0.46 -6.41 9.08
N GLU A 166 1.26 -5.83 9.98
CA GLU A 166 1.53 -4.38 10.01
C GLU A 166 2.14 -3.87 8.71
N ASP A 167 3.13 -4.57 8.17
CA ASP A 167 3.78 -4.20 6.90
C ASP A 167 2.79 -4.24 5.74
N LEU A 168 1.98 -5.31 5.64
CA LEU A 168 0.94 -5.43 4.62
C LEU A 168 -0.10 -4.31 4.73
N ILE A 169 -0.59 -4.03 5.94
CA ILE A 169 -1.54 -2.93 6.19
C ILE A 169 -0.90 -1.59 5.82
N GLY A 170 0.37 -1.36 6.16
CA GLY A 170 1.10 -0.13 5.88
C GLY A 170 1.09 0.26 4.39
N GLY A 171 0.93 -0.70 3.49
CA GLY A 171 0.75 -0.48 2.05
C GLY A 171 -0.39 0.49 1.68
N HIS A 172 -1.40 0.66 2.54
CA HIS A 172 -2.49 1.60 2.29
C HIS A 172 -2.00 3.05 2.13
N SER A 173 -1.00 3.47 2.92
CA SER A 173 -0.49 4.84 2.89
C SER A 173 0.19 5.15 1.55
N VAL A 174 0.87 4.16 0.97
CA VAL A 174 1.49 4.26 -0.36
C VAL A 174 0.43 4.47 -1.43
N LEU A 175 -0.64 3.66 -1.39
CA LEU A 175 -1.74 3.78 -2.35
C LEU A 175 -2.55 5.06 -2.16
N GLY A 176 -2.78 5.50 -0.92
CA GLY A 176 -3.42 6.79 -0.64
C GLY A 176 -2.63 7.96 -1.25
N ASN A 177 -1.30 7.94 -1.14
CA ASN A 177 -0.44 8.93 -1.78
C ASN A 177 -0.41 8.80 -3.31
N LEU A 178 -0.43 7.58 -3.87
CA LEU A 178 -0.53 7.36 -5.31
C LEU A 178 -1.84 7.94 -5.87
N TRP A 179 -2.97 7.71 -5.19
CA TRP A 179 -4.27 8.24 -5.61
C TRP A 179 -4.35 9.76 -5.46
N LEU A 180 -3.66 10.34 -4.47
CA LEU A 180 -3.53 11.79 -4.36
C LEU A 180 -2.84 12.38 -5.60
N TRP A 181 -1.75 11.77 -6.05
CA TRP A 181 -1.10 12.13 -7.32
C TRP A 181 -2.02 11.89 -8.52
N GLY A 182 -2.77 10.78 -8.54
CA GLY A 182 -3.75 10.51 -9.58
C GLY A 182 -4.78 11.62 -9.70
N LEU A 183 -5.39 12.06 -8.59
CA LEU A 183 -6.34 13.18 -8.57
C LEU A 183 -5.67 14.49 -9.05
N TYR A 184 -4.42 14.74 -8.64
CA TYR A 184 -3.67 15.89 -9.11
C TYR A 184 -3.48 15.87 -10.64
N PHE A 185 -3.03 14.76 -11.22
CA PHE A 185 -2.84 14.64 -12.68
C PHE A 185 -4.15 14.76 -13.44
N LEU A 186 -5.23 14.17 -12.92
CA LEU A 186 -6.57 14.28 -13.52
C LEU A 186 -7.10 15.72 -13.48
N ALA A 187 -6.88 16.44 -12.38
CA ALA A 187 -7.26 17.85 -12.24
C ALA A 187 -6.42 18.76 -13.16
N ALA A 188 -5.11 18.49 -13.27
CA ALA A 188 -4.19 19.23 -14.12
C ALA A 188 -4.39 18.94 -15.63
N ASN A 189 -4.99 17.80 -15.99
CA ASN A 189 -5.25 17.38 -17.37
C ASN A 189 -6.75 17.11 -17.60
N PRO A 190 -7.58 18.16 -17.74
CA PRO A 190 -9.04 18.01 -17.87
C PRO A 190 -9.49 17.16 -19.07
N GLU A 191 -8.69 17.11 -20.14
CA GLU A 191 -8.92 16.24 -21.29
C GLU A 191 -8.86 14.76 -20.91
N VAL A 192 -7.83 14.34 -20.16
CA VAL A 192 -7.71 12.95 -19.67
C VAL A 192 -8.91 12.58 -18.82
N SER A 193 -9.31 13.47 -17.90
CA SER A 193 -10.51 13.30 -17.08
C SER A 193 -11.81 13.23 -17.89
N ARG A 194 -11.87 13.88 -19.06
CA ARG A 194 -13.02 13.79 -19.98
C ARG A 194 -13.02 12.44 -20.68
N ASN A 195 -11.89 12.02 -21.22
CA ASN A 195 -11.74 10.75 -21.94
C ASN A 195 -12.05 9.54 -21.05
N ILE A 196 -11.61 9.56 -19.78
CA ILE A 196 -11.99 8.53 -18.80
C ILE A 196 -13.51 8.51 -18.59
N ARG A 197 -14.15 9.67 -18.42
CA ARG A 197 -15.61 9.74 -18.22
C ARG A 197 -16.39 9.25 -19.44
N GLU A 198 -15.94 9.57 -20.65
CA GLU A 198 -16.53 9.08 -21.89
C GLU A 198 -16.37 7.57 -22.04
N GLU A 199 -15.21 7.02 -21.70
CA GLU A 199 -14.97 5.58 -21.68
C GLU A 199 -15.85 4.87 -20.64
N VAL A 200 -15.93 5.39 -19.41
CA VAL A 200 -16.83 4.87 -18.37
C VAL A 200 -18.28 4.88 -18.87
N ALA A 201 -18.76 6.01 -19.40
CA ALA A 201 -20.13 6.14 -19.88
C ALA A 201 -20.44 5.17 -21.03
N ARG A 202 -19.48 4.93 -21.92
CA ARG A 202 -19.60 3.96 -23.01
C ARG A 202 -19.74 2.53 -22.48
N VAL A 203 -18.91 2.14 -21.50
CA VAL A 203 -18.89 0.77 -20.97
C VAL A 203 -20.07 0.47 -20.05
N THR A 204 -20.47 1.45 -19.22
CA THR A 204 -21.57 1.27 -18.26
C THR A 204 -22.93 1.74 -18.78
N CYS A 205 -22.98 2.22 -20.03
CA CYS A 205 -24.12 2.95 -20.61
C CYS A 205 -24.56 4.17 -19.77
N GLY A 206 -23.73 4.64 -18.85
CA GLY A 206 -24.09 5.69 -17.88
C GLY A 206 -25.13 5.27 -16.83
N LEU A 207 -25.44 3.98 -16.71
CA LEU A 207 -26.51 3.48 -15.85
C LEU A 207 -26.02 2.98 -14.48
N ARG A 208 -24.72 2.74 -14.34
CA ARG A 208 -24.11 2.20 -13.12
C ARG A 208 -22.66 2.67 -12.95
N ALA A 209 -22.14 2.51 -11.73
CA ALA A 209 -20.71 2.64 -11.47
C ALA A 209 -19.90 1.53 -12.19
N PRO A 210 -18.66 1.81 -12.60
CA PRO A 210 -17.77 0.78 -13.15
C PRO A 210 -17.39 -0.24 -12.06
N THR A 211 -17.18 -1.49 -12.46
CA THR A 211 -16.71 -2.58 -11.59
C THR A 211 -15.38 -3.14 -12.10
N TYR A 212 -14.74 -4.01 -11.32
CA TYR A 212 -13.52 -4.69 -11.75
C TYR A 212 -13.66 -5.44 -13.08
N GLU A 213 -14.83 -5.99 -13.37
CA GLU A 213 -15.09 -6.74 -14.62
C GLU A 213 -15.04 -5.84 -15.87
N ASP A 214 -15.36 -4.56 -15.72
CA ASP A 214 -15.33 -3.58 -16.80
C ASP A 214 -13.91 -3.20 -17.23
N LYS A 215 -12.91 -3.45 -16.39
CA LYS A 215 -11.51 -3.05 -16.62
C LYS A 215 -11.02 -3.43 -18.02
N LYS A 216 -11.37 -4.64 -18.50
CA LYS A 216 -10.97 -5.15 -19.82
C LYS A 216 -11.51 -4.32 -20.99
N GLN A 217 -12.58 -3.56 -20.78
CA GLN A 217 -13.22 -2.69 -21.78
C GLN A 217 -12.85 -1.22 -21.58
N MET A 218 -11.95 -0.91 -20.64
CA MET A 218 -11.53 0.44 -20.26
C MET A 218 -10.01 0.66 -20.45
N PRO A 219 -9.46 0.42 -21.65
CA PRO A 219 -8.02 0.50 -21.89
C PRO A 219 -7.43 1.90 -21.65
N TYR A 220 -8.17 2.98 -21.92
CA TYR A 220 -7.64 4.33 -21.71
C TYR A 220 -7.51 4.65 -20.22
N THR A 221 -8.47 4.23 -19.42
CA THR A 221 -8.46 4.36 -17.96
C THR A 221 -7.33 3.52 -17.35
N ASP A 222 -7.13 2.29 -17.85
CA ASP A 222 -6.01 1.44 -17.41
C ASP A 222 -4.66 2.04 -17.80
N ALA A 223 -4.51 2.53 -19.02
CA ALA A 223 -3.31 3.23 -19.47
C ALA A 223 -3.04 4.50 -18.64
N THR A 224 -4.09 5.22 -18.23
CA THR A 224 -3.94 6.38 -17.34
C THR A 224 -3.42 5.96 -15.96
N ALA A 225 -3.91 4.85 -15.41
CA ALA A 225 -3.38 4.32 -14.14
C ALA A 225 -1.90 3.93 -14.25
N TYR A 226 -1.49 3.30 -15.36
CA TYR A 226 -0.08 2.99 -15.64
C TYR A 226 0.77 4.25 -15.81
N GLU A 227 0.24 5.29 -16.46
CA GLU A 227 0.96 6.55 -16.63
C GLU A 227 1.16 7.30 -15.31
N ILE A 228 0.16 7.26 -14.42
CA ILE A 228 0.31 7.76 -13.04
C ILE A 228 1.43 6.98 -12.32
N LEU A 229 1.44 5.65 -12.40
CA LEU A 229 2.50 4.82 -11.81
C LEU A 229 3.89 5.13 -12.37
N ARG A 230 4.00 5.32 -13.69
CA ARG A 230 5.26 5.67 -14.36
C ARG A 230 5.80 6.99 -13.83
N ILE A 231 4.97 8.04 -13.81
CA ILE A 231 5.44 9.38 -13.45
C ILE A 231 5.67 9.53 -11.95
N VAL A 232 4.76 9.00 -11.12
CA VAL A 232 4.93 9.08 -9.65
C VAL A 232 6.16 8.27 -9.23
N SER A 233 6.40 7.12 -9.88
CA SER A 233 7.47 6.18 -9.60
C SER A 233 7.47 5.62 -8.17
N SER A 234 7.92 4.37 -8.02
CA SER A 234 8.14 3.80 -6.68
C SER A 234 9.36 4.47 -6.03
N PRO A 235 9.34 4.69 -4.70
CA PRO A 235 10.56 4.94 -3.94
C PRO A 235 11.62 3.86 -4.22
N ILE A 236 12.89 4.26 -4.16
CA ILE A 236 14.02 3.36 -4.38
C ILE A 236 14.19 2.48 -3.13
N ILE A 237 13.98 1.17 -3.29
CA ILE A 237 14.21 0.18 -2.25
C ILE A 237 15.57 -0.51 -2.52
N PRO A 238 16.53 -0.45 -1.58
CA PRO A 238 17.82 -1.12 -1.76
C PRO A 238 17.68 -2.64 -1.77
N HIS A 239 18.37 -3.29 -2.68
CA HIS A 239 18.56 -4.75 -2.71
C HIS A 239 19.98 -5.09 -2.25
N VAL A 240 20.20 -6.33 -1.80
CA VAL A 240 21.53 -6.82 -1.43
C VAL A 240 21.83 -8.08 -2.22
N ALA A 241 22.99 -8.11 -2.90
CA ALA A 241 23.44 -9.29 -3.62
C ALA A 241 23.69 -10.46 -2.66
N THR A 242 22.97 -11.57 -2.83
CA THR A 242 23.09 -12.75 -1.96
C THR A 242 24.25 -13.67 -2.35
N THR A 243 24.75 -13.53 -3.57
CA THR A 243 25.91 -14.24 -4.14
C THR A 243 26.68 -13.30 -5.07
N ASP A 244 27.93 -13.65 -5.37
CA ASP A 244 28.67 -12.98 -6.44
C ASP A 244 27.92 -13.15 -7.78
N THR A 245 27.84 -12.08 -8.56
CA THR A 245 27.15 -12.03 -9.84
C THR A 245 27.75 -10.95 -10.73
N SER A 246 27.14 -10.70 -11.89
CA SER A 246 27.49 -9.58 -12.77
C SER A 246 26.26 -8.93 -13.36
N ILE A 247 26.28 -7.60 -13.51
CA ILE A 247 25.25 -6.83 -14.20
C ILE A 247 25.91 -6.13 -15.39
N SER A 248 25.41 -6.38 -16.61
CA SER A 248 25.94 -5.77 -17.85
C SER A 248 27.47 -5.91 -18.02
N GLY A 249 28.04 -7.03 -17.57
CA GLY A 249 29.48 -7.31 -17.64
C GLY A 249 30.31 -6.72 -16.49
N TYR A 250 29.71 -5.97 -15.56
CA TYR A 250 30.36 -5.49 -14.34
C TYR A 250 30.17 -6.49 -13.20
N GLU A 251 31.24 -6.84 -12.51
CA GLU A 251 31.19 -7.71 -11.34
C GLU A 251 30.45 -7.04 -10.18
N VAL A 252 29.58 -7.80 -9.52
CA VAL A 252 28.84 -7.40 -8.33
C VAL A 252 29.07 -8.47 -7.28
N HIS A 253 29.88 -8.15 -6.27
CA HIS A 253 30.19 -9.10 -5.22
C HIS A 253 29.01 -9.30 -4.27
N LYS A 254 28.98 -10.46 -3.61
CA LYS A 254 28.07 -10.76 -2.52
C LYS A 254 28.13 -9.65 -1.47
N ASN A 255 26.96 -9.31 -0.91
CA ASN A 255 26.69 -8.24 0.06
C ASN A 255 26.81 -6.81 -0.50
N THR A 256 27.04 -6.63 -1.80
CA THR A 256 26.91 -5.32 -2.43
C THR A 256 25.45 -4.87 -2.39
N MET A 257 25.22 -3.65 -1.89
CA MET A 257 23.93 -2.98 -1.99
C MET A 257 23.72 -2.47 -3.41
N VAL A 258 22.58 -2.81 -4.00
CA VAL A 258 22.19 -2.45 -5.36
C VAL A 258 20.91 -1.60 -5.27
N MET A 259 20.94 -0.41 -5.86
CA MET A 259 19.79 0.48 -5.94
C MET A 259 19.36 0.60 -7.40
N PHE A 260 18.09 0.34 -7.67
CA PHE A 260 17.51 0.50 -9.00
C PHE A 260 16.90 1.89 -9.11
N ASN A 261 17.42 2.73 -10.01
CA ASN A 261 16.84 4.05 -10.24
C ASN A 261 15.58 3.91 -11.12
N THR A 262 14.47 3.57 -10.47
CA THR A 262 13.15 3.42 -11.08
C THR A 262 12.69 4.70 -11.79
N ASN A 263 13.02 5.86 -11.24
CA ASN A 263 12.69 7.14 -11.84
C ASN A 263 13.41 7.33 -13.18
N ASP A 264 14.73 7.09 -13.24
CA ASP A 264 15.48 7.20 -14.50
C ASP A 264 14.91 6.24 -15.55
N MET A 265 14.63 4.98 -15.16
CA MET A 265 14.02 4.00 -16.07
C MET A 265 12.65 4.45 -16.59
N ASN A 266 11.83 5.08 -15.74
CA ASN A 266 10.50 5.56 -16.08
C ASN A 266 10.52 6.87 -16.87
N MET A 267 11.65 7.59 -16.89
CA MET A 267 11.81 8.89 -17.55
C MET A 267 12.82 8.87 -18.70
N ASP A 268 13.37 7.70 -19.03
CA ASP A 268 14.39 7.55 -20.07
C ASP A 268 13.78 7.78 -21.47
N PRO A 269 14.23 8.80 -22.23
CA PRO A 269 13.73 9.09 -23.57
C PRO A 269 14.06 7.99 -24.61
N GLN A 270 14.95 7.05 -24.30
CA GLN A 270 15.20 5.88 -25.13
C GLN A 270 14.00 4.93 -25.14
N TYR A 271 13.26 4.84 -24.03
CA TYR A 271 12.16 3.91 -23.85
C TYR A 271 10.79 4.59 -23.86
N TRP A 272 10.73 5.89 -23.54
CA TRP A 272 9.50 6.65 -23.41
C TRP A 272 9.51 7.88 -24.32
N HIS A 273 8.46 8.02 -25.14
CA HIS A 273 8.24 9.23 -25.92
C HIS A 273 7.69 10.35 -25.00
N GLU A 274 8.27 11.56 -25.08
CA GLU A 274 7.89 12.70 -24.22
C GLU A 274 7.83 12.34 -22.70
N PRO A 275 8.91 11.80 -22.08
CA PRO A 275 8.84 11.19 -20.75
C PRO A 275 8.35 12.10 -19.63
N LEU A 276 8.57 13.41 -19.77
CA LEU A 276 8.18 14.43 -18.79
C LEU A 276 6.72 14.89 -18.92
N LYS A 277 6.01 14.46 -19.96
CA LYS A 277 4.60 14.81 -20.19
C LYS A 277 3.73 13.68 -19.67
N PHE A 278 2.65 14.05 -18.98
CA PHE A 278 1.61 13.10 -18.58
C PHE A 278 0.75 12.76 -19.81
N ASN A 279 0.97 11.59 -20.39
CA ASN A 279 0.27 11.13 -21.59
C ASN A 279 -0.11 9.65 -21.50
N PRO A 280 -1.39 9.33 -21.24
CA PRO A 280 -1.88 7.95 -21.23
C PRO A 280 -1.91 7.22 -22.59
N MET A 281 -1.64 7.92 -23.71
CA MET A 281 -1.73 7.38 -25.08
C MET A 281 -0.42 6.79 -25.60
#